data_AF-A0A838W0F5-F1
#
_entry.id   AF-A0A838W0F5-F1
#
_cell.length_a   1.000
_cell.length_b   1.000
_cell.length_c   1.000
_cell.angle_alpha   90.00
_cell.angle_beta   90.00
_cell.angle_gamma   90.00
#
_symmetry.space_group_name_H-M   'P 1'
#
loop_
_entity.id
_entity.type
_entity.pdbx_description
1 polymer ?
#
loop_
_entity_poly.entity_id
_entity_poly.type
_entity_poly.pdbx_seq_one_letter_code
_entity_poly.pdbx_strand_id
1 'polypeptide(L)'
;MSSSTDRTTTTKDTVLPKDNEKGKEEKKGFIDNRETQISTKKSKFNELIQWLQKWGYSVIDRSKDNKNAEILFRAEVSPLVSYSSGTNTPLFLEFQNGLDDGFIIRTTYELDKYVELHLKNQNRAREIELTYIEIEQIILPMRVSIIRAPPKINIYKVIFSEQATKQFFYDCINDLVNAMSLIIGKWDQKYYEIKPKTTASKEDSEKPFKQNQL
;
A
#
# COMPACT_ATOMS: atom_id res chain seq x y z
N MET A 1 -20.48 24.92 78.37
CA MET A 1 -19.06 24.57 78.52
C MET A 1 -18.27 25.48 77.60
N SER A 2 -17.23 26.08 78.18
CA SER A 2 -16.16 26.96 77.67
C SER A 2 -15.77 26.76 76.20
N SER A 3 -15.22 27.72 75.44
CA SER A 3 -14.93 29.16 75.62
C SER A 3 -14.22 29.62 74.34
N SER A 4 -14.68 30.74 73.77
CA SER A 4 -13.84 31.91 73.43
C SER A 4 -12.85 31.89 72.26
N THR A 5 -13.14 32.79 71.29
CA THR A 5 -12.33 33.95 70.79
C THR A 5 -10.86 33.72 70.38
N ASP A 6 -10.22 34.42 69.43
CA ASP A 6 -10.51 35.51 68.50
C ASP A 6 -9.24 35.72 67.64
N ARG A 7 -9.29 36.69 66.71
CA ARG A 7 -8.19 37.53 66.19
C ARG A 7 -7.38 37.12 64.93
N THR A 8 -7.75 37.85 63.88
CA THR A 8 -6.99 38.52 62.81
C THR A 8 -5.51 38.89 63.06
N THR A 9 -4.72 38.87 61.97
CA THR A 9 -3.78 39.96 61.62
C THR A 9 -3.56 40.04 60.10
N THR A 10 -3.65 41.27 59.59
CA THR A 10 -3.38 41.75 58.23
C THR A 10 -2.00 42.42 58.20
N THR A 11 -1.20 42.25 57.13
CA THR A 11 -0.29 43.26 56.49
C THR A 11 0.56 42.56 55.41
N LYS A 12 0.41 42.91 54.11
CA LYS A 12 1.12 43.97 53.33
C LYS A 12 2.55 43.61 52.88
N ASP A 13 2.65 43.53 51.55
CA ASP A 13 3.69 44.08 50.66
C ASP A 13 5.17 43.61 50.73
N THR A 14 5.58 43.14 49.55
CA THR A 14 6.89 43.30 48.88
C THR A 14 8.08 42.50 49.44
N VAL A 15 8.66 41.65 48.58
CA VAL A 15 10.06 41.71 48.10
C VAL A 15 10.30 40.48 47.21
N LEU A 16 10.60 40.72 45.94
CA LEU A 16 11.29 39.76 45.07
C LEU A 16 12.71 39.53 45.60
N PRO A 17 13.20 38.29 45.56
CA PRO A 17 14.55 38.07 45.05
C PRO A 17 14.51 37.16 43.83
N LYS A 18 15.20 37.61 42.77
CA LYS A 18 15.77 36.71 41.77
C LYS A 18 16.64 35.68 42.49
N ASP A 19 16.47 34.39 42.16
CA ASP A 19 17.59 33.61 41.65
C ASP A 19 17.15 32.29 41.00
N ASN A 20 17.98 31.90 40.05
CA ASN A 20 17.88 30.81 39.08
C ASN A 20 17.59 29.42 39.69
N GLU A 21 16.81 28.59 38.99
CA GLU A 21 17.32 27.45 38.21
C GLU A 21 16.22 26.46 37.78
N LYS A 22 16.44 25.86 36.61
CA LYS A 22 15.89 24.58 36.11
C LYS A 22 14.45 24.54 35.64
N GLY A 23 14.24 25.12 34.46
CA GLY A 23 13.27 24.62 33.47
C GLY A 23 13.98 24.15 32.20
N LYS A 24 14.71 23.03 32.25
CA LYS A 24 15.34 22.40 31.06
C LYS A 24 15.48 20.88 31.21
N GLU A 25 14.37 20.14 31.36
CA GLU A 25 14.44 18.67 31.26
C GLU A 25 13.46 18.02 30.27
N GLU A 26 12.41 18.71 29.81
CA GLU A 26 11.38 18.02 29.00
C GLU A 26 11.73 17.83 27.51
N LYS A 27 12.74 18.51 26.96
CA LYS A 27 13.09 18.39 25.53
C LYS A 27 14.17 17.34 25.19
N LYS A 28 14.92 16.83 26.18
CA LYS A 28 15.97 15.84 25.92
C LYS A 28 15.42 14.43 25.72
N GLY A 29 14.42 14.01 26.51
CA GLY A 29 13.85 12.65 26.43
C GLY A 29 13.10 12.37 25.12
N PHE A 30 12.50 13.39 24.50
CA PHE A 30 11.74 13.21 23.25
C PHE A 30 12.63 13.04 22.02
N ILE A 31 13.79 13.69 21.99
CA ILE A 31 14.76 13.61 20.88
C ILE A 31 15.49 12.26 20.91
N ASP A 32 15.93 11.85 22.10
CA ASP A 32 16.69 10.61 22.32
C ASP A 32 15.86 9.36 21.94
N ASN A 33 14.56 9.38 22.27
CA ASN A 33 13.65 8.28 21.94
C ASN A 33 13.37 8.19 20.43
N ARG A 34 13.27 9.35 19.74
CA ARG A 34 13.07 9.39 18.28
C ARG A 34 14.30 8.92 17.51
N GLU A 35 15.50 9.32 17.92
CA GLU A 35 16.75 8.85 17.32
C GLU A 35 16.91 7.34 17.51
N THR A 36 16.63 6.84 18.71
CA THR A 36 16.63 5.41 19.01
C THR A 36 15.65 4.66 18.11
N GLN A 37 14.43 5.17 17.95
CA GLN A 37 13.42 4.56 17.09
C GLN A 37 13.83 4.51 15.61
N ILE A 38 14.39 5.61 15.07
CA ILE A 38 14.89 5.65 13.69
C ILE A 38 16.01 4.63 13.50
N SER A 39 16.92 4.50 14.49
CA SER A 39 18.00 3.51 14.44
C SER A 39 17.48 2.08 14.40
N THR A 40 16.45 1.77 15.20
CA THR A 40 15.78 0.46 15.23
C THR A 40 15.11 0.15 13.90
N LYS A 41 14.34 1.10 13.34
CA LYS A 41 13.72 0.97 12.02
C LYS A 41 14.76 0.71 10.92
N LYS A 42 15.89 1.43 10.95
CA LYS A 42 16.99 1.25 10.00
C LYS A 42 17.63 -0.14 10.12
N SER A 43 17.87 -0.60 11.34
CA SER A 43 18.42 -1.93 11.59
C SER A 43 17.50 -3.02 11.03
N LYS A 44 16.20 -2.93 11.33
CA LYS A 44 15.20 -3.87 10.84
C LYS A 44 15.06 -3.81 9.31
N PHE A 45 15.04 -2.61 8.73
CA PHE A 45 15.01 -2.41 7.28
C PHE A 45 16.17 -3.13 6.58
N ASN A 46 17.41 -2.95 7.08
CA ASN A 46 18.58 -3.63 6.53
C ASN A 46 18.50 -5.16 6.66
N GLU A 47 17.99 -5.66 7.78
CA GLU A 47 17.76 -7.10 7.99
C GLU A 47 16.80 -7.67 6.94
N LEU A 48 15.65 -7.02 6.74
CA LEU A 48 14.63 -7.46 5.78
C LEU A 48 15.17 -7.44 4.34
N ILE A 49 15.94 -6.42 3.96
CA ILE A 49 16.61 -6.35 2.65
C ILE A 49 17.56 -7.54 2.48
N GLN A 50 18.37 -7.85 3.49
CA GLN A 50 19.30 -8.98 3.41
C GLN A 50 18.56 -10.32 3.23
N TRP A 51 17.40 -10.48 3.87
CA TRP A 51 16.59 -11.67 3.66
C TRP A 51 16.08 -11.77 2.22
N LEU A 52 15.52 -10.68 1.68
CA LEU A 52 15.04 -10.62 0.29
C LEU A 52 16.15 -10.94 -0.71
N GLN A 53 17.33 -10.34 -0.53
CA GLN A 53 18.50 -10.62 -1.39
C GLN A 53 18.93 -12.08 -1.32
N LYS A 54 18.95 -12.68 -0.12
CA LYS A 54 19.26 -14.11 0.06
C LYS A 54 18.22 -15.04 -0.58
N TRP A 55 16.98 -14.59 -0.73
CA TRP A 55 15.93 -15.31 -1.44
C TRP A 55 15.95 -15.08 -2.97
N GLY A 56 16.90 -14.30 -3.47
CA GLY A 56 17.11 -14.08 -4.91
C GLY A 56 16.41 -12.85 -5.48
N TYR A 57 15.78 -12.02 -4.65
CA TYR A 57 15.21 -10.76 -5.12
C TYR A 57 16.30 -9.71 -5.36
N SER A 58 16.16 -8.94 -6.44
CA SER A 58 16.88 -7.69 -6.62
C SER A 58 16.26 -6.62 -5.73
N VAL A 59 17.08 -5.96 -4.92
CA VAL A 59 16.62 -4.95 -3.97
C VAL A 59 17.42 -3.67 -4.15
N ILE A 60 16.72 -2.58 -4.43
CA ILE A 60 17.30 -1.23 -4.60
C ILE A 60 16.81 -0.37 -3.43
N ASP A 61 17.74 0.13 -2.61
CA ASP A 61 17.42 1.11 -1.58
C ASP A 61 17.10 2.47 -2.22
N ARG A 62 15.85 2.90 -2.07
CA ARG A 62 15.27 4.15 -2.59
C ARG A 62 15.02 5.18 -1.49
N SER A 63 15.57 4.98 -0.30
CA SER A 63 15.34 5.87 0.84
C SER A 63 15.77 7.32 0.57
N LYS A 64 16.80 7.52 -0.28
CA LYS A 64 17.28 8.87 -0.67
C LYS A 64 16.49 9.51 -1.82
N ASP A 65 15.82 8.70 -2.64
CA ASP A 65 15.09 9.16 -3.84
C ASP A 65 13.61 9.48 -3.52
N ASN A 66 13.21 9.34 -2.27
CA ASN A 66 11.81 9.37 -1.89
C ASN A 66 11.29 10.80 -1.72
N LYS A 67 10.26 11.14 -2.51
CA LYS A 67 9.61 12.46 -2.44
C LYS A 67 8.55 12.56 -1.33
N ASN A 68 8.16 11.43 -0.72
CA ASN A 68 7.17 11.43 0.36
C ASN A 68 7.88 11.58 1.71
N ALA A 69 7.63 12.71 2.39
CA ALA A 69 8.19 13.04 3.70
C ALA A 69 7.72 12.08 4.83
N GLU A 70 6.65 11.33 4.61
CA GLU A 70 6.16 10.35 5.58
C GLU A 70 6.92 9.03 5.55
N ILE A 71 7.67 8.73 4.49
CA ILE A 71 8.40 7.47 4.37
C ILE A 71 9.87 7.70 4.73
N LEU A 72 10.32 7.03 5.79
CA LEU A 72 11.70 7.09 6.29
C LEU A 72 12.67 6.24 5.48
N PHE A 73 12.30 4.98 5.26
CA PHE A 73 13.10 4.02 4.52
C PHE A 73 12.25 3.33 3.47
N ARG A 74 12.81 3.11 2.29
CA ARG A 74 12.11 2.49 1.17
C ARG A 74 13.05 1.61 0.38
N ALA A 75 12.65 0.37 0.14
CA ALA A 75 13.32 -0.50 -0.81
C ALA A 75 12.35 -0.89 -1.93
N GLU A 76 12.86 -0.86 -3.15
CA GLU A 76 12.21 -1.38 -4.35
C GLU A 76 12.71 -2.81 -4.59
N VAL A 77 11.79 -3.76 -4.68
CA VAL A 77 12.07 -5.20 -4.76
C VAL A 77 11.56 -5.71 -6.10
N SER A 78 12.39 -6.45 -6.84
CA SER A 78 12.06 -6.94 -8.18
C SER A 78 12.80 -8.25 -8.55
N PRO A 79 12.30 -8.97 -9.57
CA PRO A 79 10.92 -8.97 -10.04
C PRO A 79 10.02 -9.73 -9.05
N LEU A 80 8.70 -9.47 -9.05
CA LEU A 80 7.77 -10.31 -8.25
C LEU A 80 6.80 -11.09 -9.12
N VAL A 81 6.09 -10.42 -10.02
CA VAL A 81 5.22 -11.08 -10.99
C VAL A 81 5.31 -10.29 -12.29
N SER A 82 5.61 -10.99 -13.39
CA SER A 82 5.59 -10.40 -14.73
C SER A 82 4.17 -10.45 -15.28
N TYR A 83 3.76 -9.35 -15.93
CA TYR A 83 2.52 -9.30 -16.69
C TYR A 83 2.71 -10.06 -18.00
N SER A 84 1.61 -10.49 -18.61
CA SER A 84 1.62 -11.13 -19.93
C SER A 84 2.21 -10.23 -21.03
N SER A 85 2.18 -8.90 -20.85
CA SER A 85 2.87 -7.93 -21.75
C SER A 85 4.39 -7.83 -21.55
N GLY A 86 4.95 -8.52 -20.55
CA GLY A 86 6.36 -8.39 -20.17
C GLY A 86 6.67 -7.17 -19.29
N THR A 87 5.67 -6.37 -18.93
CA THR A 87 5.83 -5.34 -17.88
C THR A 87 5.95 -6.01 -16.52
N ASN A 88 6.55 -5.32 -15.54
CA ASN A 88 6.59 -5.75 -14.16
C ASN A 88 6.33 -4.56 -13.24
N THR A 89 5.74 -4.83 -12.08
CA THR A 89 5.55 -3.82 -11.05
C THR A 89 6.31 -4.26 -9.81
N PRO A 90 7.22 -3.43 -9.28
CA PRO A 90 8.00 -3.80 -8.12
C PRO A 90 7.11 -3.86 -6.87
N LEU A 91 7.64 -4.51 -5.83
CA LEU A 91 7.13 -4.40 -4.47
C LEU A 91 7.96 -3.34 -3.74
N PHE A 92 7.31 -2.57 -2.90
CA PHE A 92 7.95 -1.61 -2.02
C PHE A 92 7.86 -2.10 -0.58
N LEU A 93 9.01 -2.15 0.08
CA LEU A 93 9.15 -2.28 1.53
C LEU A 93 9.36 -0.89 2.11
N GLU A 94 8.49 -0.44 3.02
CA GLU A 94 8.41 0.94 3.48
C GLU A 94 8.32 1.02 5.00
N PHE A 95 9.22 1.78 5.61
CA PHE A 95 9.10 2.24 7.00
C PHE A 95 8.64 3.68 6.99
N GLN A 96 7.57 3.98 7.72
CA GLN A 96 6.96 5.31 7.74
C GLN A 96 7.21 6.02 9.07
N ASN A 97 7.15 7.36 9.06
CA ASN A 97 7.23 8.21 10.24
C ASN A 97 6.04 7.98 11.18
N GLY A 98 4.83 7.78 10.65
CA GLY A 98 3.60 7.58 11.43
C GLY A 98 3.30 6.13 11.83
N LEU A 99 4.16 5.18 11.47
CA LEU A 99 4.02 3.76 11.82
C LEU A 99 5.21 3.34 12.67
N ASP A 100 5.04 3.37 13.99
CA ASP A 100 6.15 3.32 14.93
C ASP A 100 6.70 1.91 15.17
N ASP A 101 5.80 0.95 15.20
CA ASP A 101 6.00 -0.44 15.58
C ASP A 101 6.01 -1.39 14.38
N GLY A 102 5.95 -0.88 13.15
CA GLY A 102 5.78 -1.70 11.96
C GLY A 102 6.33 -1.11 10.67
N PHE A 103 6.09 -1.85 9.61
CA PHE A 103 6.42 -1.48 8.24
C PHE A 103 5.34 -1.98 7.28
N ILE A 104 5.38 -1.47 6.06
CA ILE A 104 4.44 -1.80 5.00
C ILE A 104 5.18 -2.51 3.89
N ILE A 105 4.62 -3.61 3.41
CA ILE A 105 4.97 -4.17 2.09
C ILE A 105 3.79 -3.93 1.16
N ARG A 106 4.05 -3.40 -0.04
CA ARG A 106 2.99 -3.10 -1.01
C ARG A 106 3.44 -3.27 -2.44
N THR A 107 2.50 -3.57 -3.31
CA THR A 107 2.69 -3.45 -4.76
C THR A 107 1.43 -2.88 -5.38
N THR A 108 1.56 -2.41 -6.61
CA THR A 108 0.48 -1.82 -7.38
C THR A 108 0.30 -2.63 -8.63
N TYR A 109 -0.89 -3.20 -8.81
CA TYR A 109 -1.34 -3.63 -10.12
C TYR A 109 -1.76 -2.40 -10.91
N GLU A 110 -1.23 -2.28 -12.12
CA GLU A 110 -1.71 -1.33 -13.12
C GLU A 110 -2.34 -2.12 -14.26
N LEU A 111 -3.57 -1.77 -14.61
CA LEU A 111 -4.25 -2.42 -15.74
C LEU A 111 -3.37 -2.33 -16.99
N ASP A 112 -3.14 -3.48 -17.61
CA ASP A 112 -2.34 -3.54 -18.82
C ASP A 112 -2.97 -2.66 -19.91
N LYS A 113 -2.16 -1.88 -20.63
CA LYS A 113 -2.63 -0.95 -21.68
C LYS A 113 -3.45 -1.66 -22.75
N TYR A 114 -3.16 -2.93 -23.07
CA TYR A 114 -3.95 -3.71 -24.02
C TYR A 114 -5.35 -4.00 -23.48
N VAL A 115 -5.45 -4.34 -22.19
CA VAL A 115 -6.73 -4.59 -21.51
C VAL A 115 -7.49 -3.28 -21.34
N GLU A 116 -6.82 -2.19 -20.96
CA GLU A 116 -7.43 -0.86 -20.83
C GLU A 116 -8.02 -0.37 -22.16
N LEU A 117 -7.27 -0.50 -23.27
CA LEU A 117 -7.74 -0.12 -24.60
C LEU A 117 -8.91 -1.00 -25.05
N HIS A 118 -8.84 -2.31 -24.78
CA HIS A 118 -9.91 -3.24 -25.11
C HIS A 118 -11.21 -2.92 -24.35
N LEU A 119 -11.11 -2.51 -23.08
CA LEU A 119 -12.25 -2.22 -22.20
C LEU A 119 -12.88 -0.85 -22.48
N LYS A 120 -12.08 0.19 -22.77
CA LYS A 120 -12.58 1.54 -23.10
C LYS A 120 -13.47 1.56 -24.34
N ASN A 121 -13.16 0.74 -25.33
CA ASN A 121 -13.88 0.72 -26.61
C ASN A 121 -15.27 0.06 -26.55
N GLN A 122 -15.66 -0.55 -25.43
CA GLN A 122 -16.87 -1.39 -25.39
C GLN A 122 -18.03 -0.86 -24.54
N ASN A 123 -17.88 0.29 -23.87
CA ASN A 123 -18.93 0.87 -23.00
C ASN A 123 -19.42 -0.12 -21.91
N ARG A 124 -18.50 -0.93 -21.37
CA ARG A 124 -18.75 -2.05 -20.44
C ARG A 124 -18.35 -1.73 -19.00
N ALA A 125 -18.65 -0.52 -18.53
CA ALA A 125 -18.30 -0.09 -17.17
C ALA A 125 -18.76 -1.09 -16.09
N ARG A 126 -19.95 -1.68 -16.28
CA ARG A 126 -20.48 -2.72 -15.38
C ARG A 126 -19.59 -3.97 -15.29
N GLU A 127 -19.05 -4.46 -16.40
CA GLU A 127 -18.21 -5.69 -16.40
C GLU A 127 -16.85 -5.44 -15.75
N ILE A 128 -16.32 -4.23 -15.93
CA ILE A 128 -15.08 -3.77 -15.28
C ILE A 128 -15.29 -3.73 -13.76
N GLU A 129 -16.36 -3.10 -13.30
CA GLU A 129 -16.71 -3.05 -11.87
C GLU A 129 -16.94 -4.44 -11.27
N LEU A 130 -17.67 -5.32 -11.97
CA LEU A 130 -17.87 -6.71 -11.55
C LEU A 130 -16.54 -7.46 -11.44
N THR A 131 -15.60 -7.23 -12.36
CA THR A 131 -14.27 -7.84 -12.30
C THR A 131 -13.50 -7.37 -11.07
N TYR A 132 -13.54 -6.07 -10.73
CA TYR A 132 -12.92 -5.57 -9.50
C TYR A 132 -13.52 -6.19 -8.23
N ILE A 133 -14.84 -6.42 -8.21
CA ILE A 133 -15.53 -7.12 -7.10
C ILE A 133 -15.08 -8.58 -7.01
N GLU A 134 -15.05 -9.29 -8.14
CA GLU A 134 -14.59 -10.69 -8.19
C GLU A 134 -13.13 -10.82 -7.72
N ILE A 135 -12.25 -9.89 -8.12
CA ILE A 135 -10.87 -9.83 -7.65
C ILE A 135 -10.80 -9.69 -6.13
N GLU A 136 -11.57 -8.77 -5.56
CA GLU A 136 -11.61 -8.55 -4.12
C GLU A 136 -12.04 -9.81 -3.37
N GLN A 137 -13.06 -10.52 -3.86
CA GLN A 137 -13.53 -11.78 -3.28
C GLN A 137 -12.46 -12.87 -3.32
N ILE A 138 -11.71 -12.96 -4.43
CA ILE A 138 -10.65 -13.97 -4.62
C ILE A 138 -9.48 -13.73 -3.67
N ILE A 139 -9.09 -12.47 -3.44
CA ILE A 139 -7.89 -12.14 -2.66
C ILE A 139 -8.18 -11.92 -1.16
N LEU A 140 -9.44 -11.72 -0.76
CA LEU A 140 -9.85 -11.56 0.64
C LEU A 140 -9.28 -12.65 1.59
N PRO A 141 -9.25 -13.96 1.23
CA PRO A 141 -8.71 -15.00 2.10
C PRO A 141 -7.19 -14.91 2.34
N MET A 142 -6.46 -14.15 1.52
CA MET A 142 -4.99 -14.08 1.52
C MET A 142 -4.44 -13.10 2.57
N ARG A 143 -5.34 -12.51 3.38
CA ARG A 143 -4.99 -11.54 4.44
C ARG A 143 -4.18 -10.37 3.90
N VAL A 144 -4.45 -9.96 2.66
CA VAL A 144 -3.92 -8.77 2.01
C VAL A 144 -4.98 -7.67 2.07
N SER A 145 -4.54 -6.44 2.28
CA SER A 145 -5.43 -5.27 2.18
C SER A 145 -5.39 -4.72 0.77
N ILE A 146 -6.51 -4.14 0.33
CA ILE A 146 -6.70 -3.68 -1.05
C ILE A 146 -7.23 -2.26 -1.02
N ILE A 147 -6.65 -1.39 -1.85
CA ILE A 147 -7.24 -0.10 -2.17
C ILE A 147 -7.52 -0.12 -3.68
N ARG A 148 -8.80 -0.14 -4.02
CA ARG A 148 -9.28 -0.04 -5.40
C ARG A 148 -9.18 1.42 -5.85
N ALA A 149 -8.41 1.67 -6.90
CA ALA A 149 -8.24 2.99 -7.48
C ALA A 149 -8.14 2.86 -9.01
N PRO A 150 -9.25 2.53 -9.71
CA PRO A 150 -9.22 2.24 -11.15
C PRO A 150 -8.45 3.30 -11.95
N PRO A 151 -7.55 2.92 -12.87
CA PRO A 151 -7.29 1.56 -13.37
C PRO A 151 -6.30 0.74 -12.54
N LYS A 152 -5.96 1.17 -11.31
CA LYS A 152 -4.97 0.55 -10.45
C LYS A 152 -5.61 -0.21 -9.29
N ILE A 153 -4.90 -1.22 -8.79
CA ILE A 153 -5.20 -1.89 -7.52
C ILE A 153 -3.93 -1.83 -6.68
N ASN A 154 -4.00 -1.17 -5.54
CA ASN A 154 -2.90 -1.25 -4.57
C ASN A 154 -3.19 -2.40 -3.62
N ILE A 155 -2.24 -3.31 -3.49
CA ILE A 155 -2.29 -4.39 -2.51
C ILE A 155 -1.15 -4.20 -1.52
N TYR A 156 -1.45 -4.37 -0.23
CA TYR A 156 -0.48 -4.11 0.83
C TYR A 156 -0.73 -4.96 2.07
N LYS A 157 0.32 -5.10 2.88
CA LYS A 157 0.25 -5.61 4.24
C LYS A 157 0.99 -4.68 5.18
N VAL A 158 0.42 -4.46 6.36
CA VAL A 158 1.09 -3.83 7.50
C VAL A 158 1.62 -4.94 8.39
N ILE A 159 2.90 -4.89 8.74
CA ILE A 159 3.58 -5.91 9.52
C ILE A 159 4.20 -5.25 10.75
N PHE A 160 3.83 -5.76 11.94
CA PHE A 160 4.44 -5.34 13.20
C PHE A 160 5.82 -5.96 13.36
N SER A 161 6.81 -5.14 13.70
CA SER A 161 8.23 -5.50 13.78
C SER A 161 8.48 -6.58 14.84
N GLU A 162 7.72 -6.58 15.93
CA GLU A 162 7.78 -7.59 16.99
C GLU A 162 7.39 -9.00 16.50
N GLN A 163 6.50 -9.08 15.51
CA GLN A 163 6.00 -10.34 14.94
C GLN A 163 6.73 -10.75 13.66
N ALA A 164 7.63 -9.90 13.15
CA ALA A 164 8.33 -10.05 11.88
C ALA A 164 9.49 -11.06 11.96
N THR A 165 9.17 -12.32 12.25
CA THR A 165 10.09 -13.44 12.08
C THR A 165 10.40 -13.65 10.60
N LYS A 166 11.53 -14.30 10.29
CA LYS A 166 11.93 -14.59 8.92
C LYS A 166 10.87 -15.39 8.15
N GLN A 167 10.26 -16.40 8.79
CA GLN A 167 9.21 -17.22 8.19
C GLN A 167 7.96 -16.38 7.93
N PHE A 168 7.48 -15.64 8.93
CA PHE A 168 6.30 -14.81 8.79
C PHE A 168 6.47 -13.75 7.68
N PHE A 169 7.65 -13.14 7.58
CA PHE A 169 7.95 -12.19 6.52
C PHE A 169 7.95 -12.85 5.14
N TYR A 170 8.51 -14.06 5.01
CA TYR A 170 8.46 -14.84 3.77
C TYR A 170 7.02 -15.15 3.35
N ASP A 171 6.18 -15.60 4.29
CA ASP A 171 4.77 -15.89 4.03
C ASP A 171 4.01 -14.64 3.56
N CYS A 172 4.29 -13.48 4.18
CA CYS A 172 3.71 -12.21 3.76
C CYS A 172 4.09 -11.78 2.34
N ILE A 173 5.34 -12.03 1.92
CA ILE A 173 5.79 -11.79 0.54
C ILE A 173 5.05 -12.73 -0.42
N ASN A 174 4.94 -14.02 -0.09
CA ASN A 174 4.20 -14.98 -0.90
C ASN A 174 2.72 -14.64 -1.03
N ASP A 175 2.07 -14.19 0.04
CA ASP A 175 0.67 -13.76 -0.01
C ASP A 175 0.48 -12.60 -1.01
N LEU A 176 1.39 -11.63 -1.03
CA LEU A 176 1.35 -10.53 -2.01
C LEU A 176 1.63 -11.00 -3.44
N VAL A 177 2.63 -11.88 -3.64
CA VAL A 177 2.96 -12.46 -4.95
C VAL A 177 1.74 -13.21 -5.49
N ASN A 178 1.16 -14.10 -4.69
CA ASN A 178 0.02 -14.91 -5.08
C ASN A 178 -1.22 -14.04 -5.37
N ALA A 179 -1.47 -13.01 -4.53
CA ALA A 179 -2.56 -12.07 -4.78
C ALA A 179 -2.37 -11.33 -6.11
N MET A 180 -1.14 -10.89 -6.39
CA MET A 180 -0.80 -10.23 -7.64
C MET A 180 -0.99 -11.14 -8.86
N SER A 181 -0.55 -12.41 -8.77
CA SER A 181 -0.77 -13.41 -9.82
C SER A 181 -2.25 -13.67 -10.10
N LEU A 182 -3.10 -13.73 -9.06
CA LEU A 182 -4.54 -13.90 -9.21
C LEU A 182 -5.21 -12.67 -9.86
N ILE A 183 -4.79 -11.46 -9.47
CA ILE A 183 -5.26 -10.23 -10.10
C ILE A 183 -4.92 -10.22 -11.60
N ILE A 184 -3.65 -10.49 -11.95
CA ILE A 184 -3.20 -10.55 -13.35
C ILE A 184 -4.00 -11.61 -14.12
N GLY A 185 -4.06 -12.84 -13.60
CA GLY A 185 -4.77 -13.94 -14.25
C GLY A 185 -6.26 -13.64 -14.46
N LYS A 186 -6.90 -12.92 -13.53
CA LYS A 186 -8.31 -12.55 -13.67
C LYS A 186 -8.55 -11.51 -14.75
N TRP A 187 -7.66 -10.54 -14.88
CA TRP A 187 -7.71 -9.56 -15.97
C TRP A 187 -7.39 -10.18 -17.33
N ASP A 188 -6.41 -11.07 -17.38
CA ASP A 188 -6.09 -11.83 -18.59
C ASP A 188 -7.29 -12.70 -19.02
N GLN A 189 -7.94 -13.39 -18.08
CA GLN A 189 -9.19 -14.13 -18.35
C GLN A 189 -10.25 -13.20 -18.96
N LYS A 190 -10.46 -12.02 -18.37
CA LYS A 190 -11.44 -11.05 -18.89
C LYS A 190 -11.09 -10.54 -20.28
N TYR A 191 -9.81 -10.32 -20.56
CA TYR A 191 -9.36 -9.94 -21.88
C TYR A 191 -9.72 -10.98 -22.95
N TYR A 192 -9.58 -12.28 -22.64
CA TYR A 192 -9.91 -13.35 -23.59
C TYR A 192 -11.40 -13.72 -23.65
N GLU A 193 -12.18 -13.51 -22.57
CA GLU A 193 -13.64 -13.73 -22.55
C GLU A 193 -14.39 -12.74 -23.46
N ILE A 194 -13.87 -11.52 -23.57
CA ILE A 194 -14.51 -10.47 -24.35
C ILE A 194 -14.17 -10.68 -25.83
N LYS A 195 -15.04 -11.40 -26.55
CA LYS A 195 -14.97 -11.46 -28.01
C LYS A 195 -15.00 -10.03 -28.56
N PRO A 196 -14.08 -9.65 -29.47
CA PRO A 196 -14.20 -8.37 -30.17
C PRO A 196 -15.57 -8.32 -30.83
N LYS A 197 -16.28 -7.19 -30.74
CA LYS A 197 -17.51 -6.99 -31.51
C LYS A 197 -17.14 -7.19 -32.97
N THR A 198 -17.57 -8.31 -33.54
CA THR A 198 -17.55 -8.49 -34.99
C THR A 198 -18.29 -7.29 -35.55
N THR A 199 -17.61 -6.50 -36.39
CA THR A 199 -18.25 -5.48 -37.20
C THR A 199 -19.30 -6.19 -38.05
N ALA A 200 -20.56 -6.16 -37.60
CA ALA A 200 -21.68 -6.55 -38.43
C ALA A 200 -21.83 -5.49 -39.53
N SER A 201 -21.23 -5.75 -40.70
CA SER A 201 -21.55 -5.16 -42.02
C SER A 201 -20.51 -5.71 -43.02
N LYS A 202 -20.83 -6.40 -44.12
CA LYS A 202 -22.03 -6.51 -44.94
C LYS A 202 -21.97 -7.87 -45.65
N GLU A 203 -22.92 -8.77 -45.42
CA GLU A 203 -23.26 -9.81 -46.43
C GLU A 203 -24.59 -10.50 -46.14
N ASP A 204 -25.54 -9.82 -45.49
CA ASP A 204 -26.95 -10.21 -45.50
C ASP A 204 -27.74 -9.06 -46.10
N SER A 205 -27.55 -8.84 -47.39
CA SER A 205 -28.55 -8.15 -48.21
C SER A 205 -29.24 -9.20 -49.05
N GLU A 206 -30.40 -9.63 -48.57
CA GLU A 206 -31.43 -10.31 -49.33
C GLU A 206 -31.57 -9.68 -50.72
N LYS A 207 -31.41 -10.51 -51.75
CA LYS A 207 -32.23 -10.41 -52.97
C LYS A 207 -32.66 -11.81 -53.38
N PRO A 208 -33.94 -12.18 -53.27
CA PRO A 208 -34.43 -13.32 -54.02
C PRO A 208 -34.40 -12.95 -55.50
N PHE A 209 -33.61 -13.67 -56.29
CA PHE A 209 -33.67 -13.61 -57.75
C PHE A 209 -35.08 -13.98 -58.18
N LYS A 210 -35.81 -13.03 -58.78
CA LYS A 210 -37.04 -13.31 -59.52
C LYS A 210 -36.67 -14.20 -60.71
N GLN A 211 -37.16 -15.44 -60.70
CA GLN A 211 -37.22 -16.29 -61.88
C GLN A 211 -38.33 -15.72 -62.77
N ASN A 212 -37.96 -15.02 -63.84
CA ASN A 212 -38.90 -14.66 -64.88
C ASN A 212 -39.26 -15.94 -65.67
N GLN A 213 -40.54 -16.30 -65.62
CA GLN A 213 -41.18 -17.11 -66.64
C GLN A 213 -41.37 -16.24 -67.88
N LEU A 214 -40.89 -16.73 -69.03
CA LEU A 214 -41.55 -16.74 -70.35
C LEU A 214 -40.64 -17.45 -71.36
#